data_AF-A0AAE8QVJ7-F1
#
_entry.id   AF-A0AAE8QVJ7-F1
#
_cell.length_a   1.000
_cell.length_b   1.000
_cell.length_c   1.000
_cell.angle_alpha   90.00
_cell.angle_beta   90.00
_cell.angle_gamma   90.00
#
_symmetry.space_group_name_H-M   'P 1'
#
loop_
_entity.id
_entity.type
_entity.pdbx_description
1 polymer ?
#
loop_
_entity_poly.entity_id
_entity_poly.type
_entity_poly.pdbx_seq_one_letter_code
_entity_poly.pdbx_strand_id
1 'polypeptide(L)'
;MAWHGIPFPYLSNASEHLSVALSSIPKLIFETPTDWTTPLLTAAAAVIGGCIPATIAWRTFKLSSAQLQAERQEQQRFLREERIAQNDSLEADRQMQLLIAEKNFNMEVLSVNRQAWINNVRDLIAECCVVGTKMFDERYALNNKTEQFNNFMAEYYTPVNLTYKEVFEQFSDELDLARKNYNKTQEHLDFLYSKIRLMLNPEEAESSSIINVLFRLRCRGAELTEQGNTYGAVYGELRGDINELIDLTHACLKKEWVRVKSGT
;
A
#
# COMPACT_ATOMS: atom_id res chain seq x y z
N MET A 1 -107.68 22.41 29.57
CA MET A 1 -106.56 22.20 28.64
C MET A 1 -106.06 23.54 28.15
N ALA A 2 -104.73 23.69 28.11
CA ALA A 2 -103.91 24.65 27.34
C ALA A 2 -104.13 26.18 27.54
N TRP A 3 -103.17 26.80 28.24
CA TRP A 3 -102.13 27.72 27.71
C TRP A 3 -102.41 28.47 26.39
N HIS A 4 -101.95 29.71 26.13
CA HIS A 4 -100.90 30.51 26.75
C HIS A 4 -101.01 31.97 26.25
N GLY A 5 -100.75 32.97 27.09
CA GLY A 5 -100.58 34.35 26.65
C GLY A 5 -100.58 35.33 27.82
N ILE A 6 -99.39 35.68 28.32
CA ILE A 6 -99.24 36.69 29.39
C ILE A 6 -99.33 38.09 28.76
N PRO A 7 -100.03 39.06 29.38
CA PRO A 7 -100.55 40.24 28.72
C PRO A 7 -99.60 41.44 28.83
N PHE A 8 -99.54 42.23 27.76
CA PHE A 8 -99.09 43.63 27.79
C PHE A 8 -100.31 44.54 28.01
N PRO A 9 -100.24 45.51 28.92
CA PRO A 9 -101.01 46.74 28.79
C PRO A 9 -100.08 47.91 28.46
N TYR A 10 -100.45 48.57 27.37
CA TYR A 10 -99.86 49.78 26.81
C TYR A 10 -100.13 51.02 27.68
N LEU A 11 -99.10 51.86 27.78
CA LEU A 11 -99.09 53.33 27.76
C LEU A 11 -100.24 54.09 28.43
N SER A 12 -100.06 54.42 29.71
CA SER A 12 -100.32 55.78 30.19
C SER A 12 -99.40 56.07 31.40
N ASN A 13 -98.67 57.18 31.35
CA ASN A 13 -97.73 57.72 32.36
C ASN A 13 -96.23 57.50 32.06
N ALA A 14 -95.81 57.91 30.86
CA ALA A 14 -94.39 58.03 30.49
C ALA A 14 -93.61 59.09 31.32
N SER A 15 -94.28 59.96 32.08
CA SER A 15 -93.64 61.02 32.88
C SER A 15 -93.09 60.52 34.22
N GLU A 16 -93.73 59.54 34.85
CA GLU A 16 -93.33 59.08 36.19
C GLU A 16 -92.09 58.17 36.13
N HIS A 17 -92.00 57.28 35.13
CA HIS A 17 -90.85 56.39 34.96
C HIS A 17 -89.56 57.11 34.51
N LEU A 18 -89.68 58.22 33.78
CA LEU A 18 -88.53 59.03 33.37
C LEU A 18 -87.97 59.85 34.54
N SER A 19 -88.82 60.31 35.47
CA SER A 19 -88.36 61.04 36.67
C SER A 19 -87.62 60.12 37.66
N VAL A 20 -88.07 58.88 37.81
CA VAL A 20 -87.43 57.88 38.68
C VAL A 20 -86.11 57.42 38.07
N ALA A 21 -86.05 57.15 36.75
CA ALA A 21 -84.83 56.75 36.08
C ALA A 21 -83.76 57.86 36.01
N LEU A 22 -84.16 59.15 35.90
CA LEU A 22 -83.22 60.28 35.97
C LEU A 22 -82.71 60.52 37.40
N SER A 23 -83.51 60.20 38.42
CA SER A 23 -83.13 60.34 39.84
C SER A 23 -82.17 59.26 40.34
N SER A 24 -82.10 58.12 39.63
CA SER A 24 -81.21 57.00 39.93
C SER A 24 -79.87 57.03 39.18
N ILE A 25 -79.61 58.05 38.36
CA ILE A 25 -78.26 58.29 37.84
C ILE A 25 -77.46 58.87 39.00
N PRO A 26 -76.48 58.13 39.57
CA PRO A 26 -75.67 58.67 40.65
C PRO A 26 -75.04 59.97 40.15
N LYS A 27 -75.26 61.07 40.86
CA LYS A 27 -74.49 62.30 40.66
C LYS A 27 -73.03 61.92 40.89
N LEU A 28 -72.28 61.70 39.80
CA LEU A 28 -70.83 61.66 39.82
C LEU A 28 -70.38 63.08 40.14
N ILE A 29 -70.35 63.39 41.43
CA ILE A 29 -69.68 64.58 41.93
C ILE A 29 -68.20 64.29 41.70
N PHE A 30 -67.65 64.78 40.59
CA PHE A 30 -66.22 64.93 40.46
C PHE A 30 -65.82 66.08 41.38
N GLU A 31 -65.69 65.79 42.68
CA GLU A 31 -64.86 66.61 43.54
C GLU A 31 -63.44 66.42 43.03
N THR A 32 -62.99 67.31 42.13
CA THR A 32 -61.57 67.49 41.91
C THR A 32 -61.01 68.01 43.23
N PRO A 33 -60.22 67.24 43.99
CA PRO A 33 -59.55 67.82 45.14
C PRO A 33 -58.66 68.94 44.59
N THR A 34 -58.89 70.17 45.06
CA THR A 34 -58.04 71.33 44.78
C THR A 34 -56.62 71.15 45.32
N ASP A 35 -56.37 70.08 46.06
CA ASP A 35 -55.05 69.69 46.54
C ASP A 35 -54.45 68.56 45.68
N TRP A 36 -53.92 68.96 44.53
CA TRP A 36 -53.15 68.10 43.63
C TRP A 36 -51.84 67.62 44.24
N THR A 37 -51.45 68.13 45.42
CA THR A 37 -50.18 67.77 46.05
C THR A 37 -50.08 66.28 46.35
N THR A 38 -51.10 65.65 46.94
CA THR A 38 -51.05 64.23 47.32
C THR A 38 -51.01 63.26 46.12
N PRO A 39 -51.89 63.39 45.11
CA PRO A 39 -51.81 62.57 43.90
C PRO A 39 -50.53 62.80 43.10
N LEU A 40 -50.07 64.07 43.00
CA LEU A 40 -48.85 64.43 42.28
C LEU A 40 -47.59 63.94 43.02
N LEU A 41 -47.57 63.97 44.35
CA LEU A 41 -46.49 63.44 45.18
C LEU A 41 -46.45 61.92 45.12
N THR A 42 -47.60 61.25 45.09
CA THR A 42 -47.69 59.78 44.93
C THR A 42 -47.28 59.35 43.53
N ALA A 43 -47.69 60.08 42.49
CA ALA A 43 -47.25 59.87 41.12
C ALA A 43 -45.75 60.14 40.96
N ALA A 44 -45.23 61.22 41.56
CA ALA A 44 -43.80 61.52 41.57
C ALA A 44 -43.00 60.46 42.33
N ALA A 45 -43.49 59.99 43.49
CA ALA A 45 -42.87 58.92 44.25
C ALA A 45 -42.90 57.58 43.51
N ALA A 46 -43.98 57.27 42.78
CA ALA A 46 -44.06 56.07 41.93
C ALA A 46 -43.14 56.15 40.72
N VAL A 47 -43.02 57.32 40.08
CA VAL A 47 -42.08 57.57 38.99
C VAL A 47 -40.64 57.44 39.50
N ILE A 48 -40.28 58.09 40.61
CA ILE A 48 -38.93 57.99 41.20
C ILE A 48 -38.66 56.55 41.68
N GLY A 49 -39.63 55.93 42.35
CA GLY A 49 -39.57 54.56 42.84
C GLY A 49 -39.49 53.50 41.73
N GLY A 50 -40.01 53.79 40.52
CA GLY A 50 -39.85 52.95 39.33
C GLY A 50 -38.59 53.27 38.51
N CYS A 51 -38.17 54.53 38.47
CA CYS A 51 -36.98 54.98 37.75
C CYS A 51 -35.68 54.42 38.36
N ILE A 52 -35.57 54.33 39.69
CA ILE A 52 -34.38 53.79 40.33
C ILE A 52 -34.15 52.30 39.95
N PRO A 53 -35.12 51.38 40.14
CA PRO A 53 -35.01 49.99 39.69
C PRO A 53 -34.81 49.86 38.18
N ALA A 54 -35.49 50.66 37.36
CA ALA A 54 -35.31 50.65 35.91
C ALA A 54 -33.89 51.06 35.49
N THR A 55 -33.30 52.04 36.18
CA THR A 55 -31.92 52.49 35.91
C THR A 55 -30.90 51.43 36.33
N ILE A 56 -31.11 50.77 37.48
CA ILE A 56 -30.28 49.65 37.93
C ILE A 56 -30.38 48.49 36.94
N ALA A 57 -31.59 48.10 36.55
CA ALA A 57 -31.86 47.03 35.58
C ALA A 57 -31.20 47.32 34.23
N TRP A 58 -31.36 48.53 33.69
CA TRP A 58 -30.71 48.96 32.44
C TRP A 58 -29.19 48.88 32.53
N ARG A 59 -28.60 49.32 33.65
CA ARG A 59 -27.16 49.23 33.87
C ARG A 59 -26.68 47.78 33.94
N THR A 60 -27.40 46.90 34.63
CA THR A 60 -27.07 45.45 34.67
C THR A 60 -27.23 44.78 33.31
N PHE A 61 -28.28 45.09 32.53
CA PHE A 61 -28.43 44.58 31.18
C PHE A 61 -27.31 45.06 30.27
N LYS A 62 -26.91 46.33 30.36
CA LYS A 62 -25.81 46.87 29.57
C LYS A 62 -24.47 46.19 29.88
N LEU A 63 -24.16 45.98 31.17
CA LEU A 63 -22.96 45.25 31.60
C LEU A 63 -22.99 43.79 31.17
N SER A 64 -24.11 43.10 31.37
CA SER A 64 -24.29 41.71 30.93
C SER A 64 -24.21 41.56 29.41
N SER A 65 -24.76 42.52 28.65
CA SER A 65 -24.67 42.51 27.18
C SER A 65 -23.24 42.67 26.67
N ALA A 66 -22.43 43.51 27.33
CA ALA A 66 -21.01 43.66 27.01
C ALA A 66 -20.23 42.38 27.35
N GLN A 67 -20.53 41.75 28.48
CA GLN A 67 -19.92 40.48 28.91
C GLN A 67 -20.26 39.33 27.95
N LEU A 68 -21.53 39.23 27.54
CA LEU A 68 -22.01 38.27 26.53
C LEU A 68 -21.34 38.46 25.16
N GLN A 69 -21.09 39.71 24.75
CA GLN A 69 -20.37 39.99 23.51
C GLN A 69 -18.90 39.58 23.60
N ALA A 70 -18.25 39.84 24.75
CA ALA A 70 -16.87 39.43 24.99
C ALA A 70 -16.74 37.88 24.99
N GLU A 71 -17.59 37.17 25.72
CA GLU A 71 -17.61 35.70 25.75
C GLU A 71 -17.85 35.10 24.36
N ARG A 72 -18.78 35.67 23.57
CA ARG A 72 -19.02 35.20 22.19
C ARG A 72 -17.80 35.38 21.30
N GLN A 73 -17.06 36.48 21.46
CA GLN A 73 -15.84 36.71 20.69
C GLN A 73 -14.74 35.70 21.07
N GLU A 74 -14.59 35.41 22.35
CA GLU A 74 -13.65 34.38 22.83
C GLU A 74 -14.02 32.98 22.34
N GLN A 75 -15.31 32.61 22.43
CA GLN A 75 -15.79 31.34 21.87
C GLN A 75 -15.55 31.24 20.37
N GLN A 76 -15.78 32.32 19.61
CA GLN A 76 -15.51 32.33 18.18
C GLN A 76 -14.02 32.21 17.85
N ARG A 77 -13.13 32.78 18.69
CA ARG A 77 -11.68 32.62 18.54
C ARG A 77 -11.28 31.18 18.84
N PHE A 78 -11.70 30.63 19.97
CA PHE A 78 -11.44 29.25 20.37
C PHE A 78 -11.89 28.25 19.28
N LEU A 79 -13.12 28.38 18.77
CA LEU A 79 -13.65 27.50 17.72
C LEU A 79 -12.91 27.62 16.37
N ARG A 80 -12.30 28.77 16.08
CA ARG A 80 -11.47 28.93 14.88
C ARG A 80 -10.11 28.28 15.07
N GLU A 81 -9.49 28.52 16.22
CA GLU A 81 -8.21 27.92 16.59
C GLU A 81 -8.30 26.40 16.62
N GLU A 82 -9.36 25.85 17.22
CA GLU A 82 -9.61 24.40 17.28
C GLU A 82 -9.81 23.81 15.87
N ARG A 83 -10.57 24.48 14.99
CA ARG A 83 -10.74 24.02 13.60
C ARG A 83 -9.45 24.06 12.79
N ILE A 84 -8.61 25.08 13.00
CA ILE A 84 -7.31 25.17 12.33
C ILE A 84 -6.42 24.03 12.81
N ALA A 85 -6.28 23.86 14.12
CA ALA A 85 -5.47 22.77 14.69
C ALA A 85 -5.97 21.38 14.27
N GLN A 86 -7.29 21.19 14.18
CA GLN A 86 -7.89 19.94 13.73
C GLN A 86 -7.63 19.70 12.23
N ASN A 87 -7.73 20.74 11.38
CA ASN A 87 -7.38 20.62 9.97
C ASN A 87 -5.90 20.32 9.77
N ASP A 88 -5.01 21.01 10.50
CA ASP A 88 -3.57 20.81 10.43
C ASP A 88 -3.19 19.38 10.87
N SER A 89 -3.82 18.87 11.92
CA SER A 89 -3.65 17.48 12.37
C SER A 89 -4.15 16.47 11.32
N LEU A 90 -5.31 16.71 10.71
CA LEU A 90 -5.85 15.84 9.67
C LEU A 90 -4.98 15.83 8.41
N GLU A 91 -4.38 16.98 8.07
CA GLU A 91 -3.46 17.08 6.95
C GLU A 91 -2.15 16.34 7.24
N ALA A 92 -1.60 16.49 8.45
CA ALA A 92 -0.43 15.73 8.89
C ALA A 92 -0.70 14.20 8.88
N ASP A 93 -1.87 13.76 9.35
CA ASP A 93 -2.28 12.35 9.33
C ASP A 93 -2.42 11.81 7.90
N ARG A 94 -3.01 12.60 6.98
CA ARG A 94 -3.10 12.21 5.57
C ARG A 94 -1.73 12.06 4.94
N GLN A 95 -0.81 13.00 5.18
CA GLN A 95 0.55 12.91 4.67
C GLN A 95 1.26 11.67 5.23
N MET A 96 1.10 11.38 6.51
CA MET A 96 1.63 10.17 7.14
C MET A 96 1.04 8.90 6.50
N GLN A 97 -0.27 8.86 6.25
CA GLN A 97 -0.91 7.71 5.59
C GLN A 97 -0.41 7.51 4.16
N LEU A 98 -0.21 8.58 3.40
CA LEU A 98 0.36 8.50 2.05
C LEU A 98 1.78 7.93 2.09
N LEU A 99 2.62 8.39 3.01
CA LEU A 99 3.98 7.88 3.18
C LEU A 99 3.99 6.40 3.61
N ILE A 100 3.08 5.99 4.50
CA ILE A 100 2.94 4.59 4.91
C ILE A 100 2.46 3.74 3.72
N ALA A 101 1.47 4.21 2.97
CA ALA A 101 0.94 3.50 1.81
C ALA A 101 2.00 3.34 0.72
N GLU A 102 2.76 4.39 0.42
CA GLU A 102 3.85 4.36 -0.57
C GLU A 102 4.95 3.37 -0.13
N LYS A 103 5.37 3.42 1.14
CA LYS A 103 6.35 2.46 1.68
C LYS A 103 5.84 1.02 1.59
N ASN A 104 4.60 0.77 1.98
CA ASN A 104 4.00 -0.56 1.94
C ASN A 104 3.91 -1.07 0.50
N PHE A 105 3.45 -0.24 -0.43
CA PHE A 105 3.39 -0.58 -1.84
C PHE A 105 4.77 -0.91 -2.40
N ASN A 106 5.77 -0.06 -2.15
CA ASN A 106 7.14 -0.29 -2.61
C ASN A 106 7.74 -1.58 -2.02
N MET A 107 7.52 -1.83 -0.72
CA MET A 107 7.97 -3.07 -0.07
C MET A 107 7.29 -4.30 -0.67
N GLU A 108 6.00 -4.24 -0.97
CA GLU A 108 5.26 -5.34 -1.57
C GLU A 108 5.77 -5.64 -2.99
N VAL A 109 5.90 -4.62 -3.84
CA VAL A 109 6.41 -4.77 -5.21
C VAL A 109 7.84 -5.30 -5.20
N LEU A 110 8.71 -4.76 -4.34
CA LEU A 110 10.09 -5.23 -4.21
C LEU A 110 10.17 -6.67 -3.70
N SER A 111 9.36 -7.03 -2.71
CA SER A 111 9.29 -8.39 -2.15
C SER A 111 8.89 -9.41 -3.21
N VAL A 112 7.83 -9.12 -3.98
CA VAL A 112 7.36 -10.00 -5.07
C VAL A 112 8.42 -10.15 -6.15
N ASN A 113 9.04 -9.05 -6.59
CA ASN A 113 10.07 -9.08 -7.63
C ASN A 113 11.32 -9.85 -7.17
N ARG A 114 11.80 -9.61 -5.95
CA ARG A 114 12.94 -10.34 -5.38
C ARG A 114 12.62 -11.83 -5.19
N GLN A 115 11.42 -12.18 -4.74
CA GLN A 115 11.03 -13.59 -4.59
C GLN A 115 10.96 -14.31 -5.94
N ALA A 116 10.46 -13.63 -6.99
CA ALA A 116 10.49 -14.15 -8.36
C ALA A 116 11.92 -14.34 -8.86
N TRP A 117 12.81 -13.38 -8.60
CA TRP A 117 14.24 -13.49 -8.91
C TRP A 117 14.90 -14.68 -8.19
N ILE A 118 14.65 -14.85 -6.87
CA ILE A 118 15.17 -15.98 -6.08
C ILE A 118 14.77 -17.31 -6.70
N ASN A 119 13.48 -17.47 -7.04
CA ASN A 119 12.97 -18.70 -7.64
C ASN A 119 13.65 -18.97 -9.00
N ASN A 120 13.73 -17.95 -9.86
CA ASN A 120 14.35 -18.07 -11.18
C ASN A 120 15.85 -18.43 -11.09
N VAL A 121 16.62 -17.78 -10.22
CA VAL A 121 18.05 -18.09 -10.05
C VAL A 121 18.24 -19.52 -9.54
N ARG A 122 17.46 -19.94 -8.55
CA ARG A 122 17.51 -21.31 -8.03
C ARG A 122 17.26 -22.34 -9.13
N ASP A 123 16.21 -22.13 -9.92
CA ASP A 123 15.80 -23.09 -10.94
C ASP A 123 16.84 -23.14 -12.08
N LEU A 124 17.39 -21.99 -12.49
CA LEU A 124 18.46 -21.91 -13.50
C LEU A 124 19.77 -22.57 -13.05
N ILE A 125 20.15 -22.37 -11.78
CA ILE A 125 21.36 -23.01 -11.24
C ILE A 125 21.18 -24.52 -11.17
N ALA A 126 20.02 -25.00 -10.73
CA ALA A 126 19.72 -26.43 -10.70
C ALA A 126 19.80 -27.05 -12.10
N GLU A 127 19.23 -26.38 -13.11
CA GLU A 127 19.31 -26.81 -14.50
C GLU A 127 20.77 -26.80 -15.00
N CYS A 128 21.54 -25.76 -14.67
CA CYS A 128 22.95 -25.65 -15.04
C CYS A 128 23.80 -26.80 -14.48
N CYS A 129 23.58 -27.23 -13.24
CA CYS A 129 24.28 -28.38 -12.65
C CYS A 129 24.02 -29.69 -13.43
N VAL A 130 22.76 -29.92 -13.84
CA VAL A 130 22.37 -31.12 -14.60
C VAL A 130 22.95 -31.06 -16.02
N VAL A 131 22.79 -29.94 -16.71
CA VAL A 131 23.30 -29.75 -18.07
C VAL A 131 24.82 -29.80 -18.10
N GLY A 132 25.50 -29.26 -17.09
CA GLY A 132 26.95 -29.33 -16.95
C GLY A 132 27.47 -30.76 -16.85
N THR A 133 26.82 -31.58 -16.03
CA THR A 133 27.16 -33.02 -15.90
C THR A 133 26.95 -33.74 -17.23
N LYS A 134 25.80 -33.49 -17.89
CA LYS A 134 25.50 -34.09 -19.19
C LYS A 134 26.50 -33.67 -20.27
N MET A 135 26.87 -32.39 -20.33
CA MET A 135 27.85 -31.87 -21.28
C MET A 135 29.21 -32.56 -21.09
N PHE A 136 29.62 -32.78 -19.84
CA PHE A 136 30.85 -33.49 -19.52
C PHE A 136 30.84 -34.93 -20.03
N ASP A 137 29.76 -35.67 -19.80
CA ASP A 137 29.62 -37.06 -20.27
C ASP A 137 29.59 -37.14 -21.81
N GLU A 138 28.87 -36.23 -22.46
CA GLU A 138 28.83 -36.15 -23.92
C GLU A 138 30.20 -35.78 -24.52
N ARG A 139 30.97 -34.92 -23.84
CA ARG A 139 32.34 -34.59 -24.23
C ARG A 139 33.26 -35.79 -24.12
N TYR A 140 33.15 -36.56 -23.03
CA TYR A 140 33.91 -37.79 -22.86
C TYR A 140 33.57 -38.82 -23.95
N ALA A 141 32.28 -39.02 -24.24
CA ALA A 141 31.83 -39.90 -25.31
C ALA A 141 32.37 -39.46 -26.68
N LEU A 142 32.37 -38.16 -26.98
CA LEU A 142 32.93 -37.60 -28.20
C LEU A 142 34.44 -37.87 -28.31
N ASN A 143 35.20 -37.70 -27.22
CA ASN A 143 36.63 -38.01 -27.21
C ASN A 143 36.89 -39.49 -27.51
N ASN A 144 36.16 -40.40 -26.84
CA ASN A 144 36.29 -41.85 -27.07
C ASN A 144 35.95 -42.24 -28.51
N LYS A 145 34.88 -41.67 -29.08
CA LYS A 145 34.50 -41.92 -30.48
C LYS A 145 35.53 -41.38 -31.48
N THR A 146 36.11 -40.22 -31.17
CA THR A 146 37.19 -39.64 -31.97
C THR A 146 38.43 -40.53 -31.94
N GLU A 147 38.81 -41.05 -30.78
CA GLU A 147 39.93 -41.97 -30.64
C GLU A 147 39.70 -43.29 -31.39
N GLN A 148 38.50 -43.89 -31.25
CA GLN A 148 38.10 -45.10 -32.00
C GLN A 148 38.19 -44.88 -33.51
N PHE A 149 37.68 -43.75 -34.01
CA PHE A 149 37.77 -43.40 -35.43
C PHE A 149 39.22 -43.24 -35.89
N ASN A 150 40.07 -42.55 -35.11
CA ASN A 150 41.48 -42.38 -35.44
C ASN A 150 42.25 -43.71 -35.48
N ASN A 151 41.98 -44.61 -34.52
CA ASN A 151 42.58 -45.94 -34.49
C ASN A 151 42.13 -46.79 -35.69
N PHE A 152 40.85 -46.76 -36.03
CA PHE A 152 40.33 -47.42 -37.24
C PHE A 152 41.01 -46.90 -38.51
N MET A 153 41.15 -45.57 -38.64
CA MET A 153 41.82 -44.94 -39.78
C MET A 153 43.31 -45.30 -39.87
N ALA A 154 43.98 -45.50 -38.73
CA ALA A 154 45.39 -45.87 -38.67
C ALA A 154 45.63 -47.36 -39.00
N GLU A 155 44.72 -48.26 -38.60
CA GLU A 155 44.89 -49.71 -38.74
C GLU A 155 44.45 -50.23 -40.13
N TYR A 156 43.41 -49.65 -40.73
CA TYR A 156 42.72 -50.23 -41.90
C TYR A 156 42.86 -49.44 -43.21
N TYR A 157 43.85 -48.55 -43.37
CA TYR A 157 44.00 -47.72 -44.57
C TYR A 157 44.34 -48.54 -45.84
N THR A 158 43.35 -49.24 -46.41
CA THR A 158 43.36 -49.89 -47.72
C THR A 158 42.01 -49.66 -48.42
N PRO A 159 41.93 -48.72 -49.37
CA PRO A 159 40.66 -48.21 -49.92
C PRO A 159 39.92 -49.16 -50.88
N VAL A 160 40.19 -50.48 -50.84
CA VAL A 160 39.75 -51.45 -51.87
C VAL A 160 38.66 -52.41 -51.37
N ASN A 161 38.34 -52.44 -50.07
CA ASN A 161 37.38 -53.39 -49.51
C ASN A 161 35.98 -52.76 -49.32
N LEU A 162 34.92 -53.29 -49.95
CA LEU A 162 33.53 -52.82 -49.77
C LEU A 162 33.10 -52.83 -48.29
N THR A 163 33.58 -53.80 -47.52
CA THR A 163 33.36 -53.91 -46.07
C THR A 163 33.94 -52.72 -45.28
N TYR A 164 35.02 -52.12 -45.78
CA TYR A 164 35.64 -50.94 -45.15
C TYR A 164 34.76 -49.70 -45.28
N LYS A 165 34.08 -49.55 -46.43
CA LYS A 165 33.22 -48.38 -46.68
C LYS A 165 32.04 -48.34 -45.72
N GLU A 166 31.35 -49.46 -45.53
CA GLU A 166 30.19 -49.55 -44.63
C GLU A 166 30.59 -49.26 -43.17
N VAL A 167 31.70 -49.82 -42.70
CA VAL A 167 32.22 -49.59 -41.35
C VAL A 167 32.68 -48.15 -41.16
N PHE A 168 33.33 -47.56 -42.18
CA PHE A 168 33.72 -46.15 -42.16
C PHE A 168 32.51 -45.22 -42.06
N GLU A 169 31.48 -45.45 -42.88
CA GLU A 169 30.24 -44.67 -42.85
C GLU A 169 29.58 -44.75 -41.46
N GLN A 170 29.50 -45.95 -40.88
CA GLN A 170 28.98 -46.12 -39.52
C GLN A 170 29.75 -45.31 -38.48
N PHE A 171 31.09 -45.39 -38.43
CA PHE A 171 31.86 -44.62 -37.46
C PHE A 171 31.75 -43.12 -37.69
N SER A 172 31.68 -42.69 -38.96
CA SER A 172 31.49 -41.28 -39.31
C SER A 172 30.16 -40.75 -38.79
N ASP A 173 29.08 -41.50 -39.01
CA ASP A 173 27.73 -41.15 -38.54
C ASP A 173 27.65 -41.11 -37.01
N GLU A 174 28.25 -42.09 -36.32
CA GLU A 174 28.31 -42.11 -34.85
C GLU A 174 29.08 -40.91 -34.27
N LEU A 175 30.19 -40.54 -34.91
CA LEU A 175 31.00 -39.38 -34.50
C LEU A 175 30.25 -38.06 -34.74
N ASP A 176 29.56 -37.93 -35.88
CA ASP A 176 28.76 -36.75 -36.19
C ASP A 176 27.58 -36.61 -35.22
N LEU A 177 26.90 -37.72 -34.88
CA LEU A 177 25.84 -37.73 -33.88
C LEU A 177 26.37 -37.31 -32.49
N ALA A 178 27.50 -37.85 -32.05
CA ALA A 178 28.11 -37.48 -30.78
C ALA A 178 28.46 -35.97 -30.74
N ARG A 179 29.00 -35.44 -31.84
CA ARG A 179 29.33 -34.01 -31.97
C ARG A 179 28.08 -33.13 -31.92
N LYS A 180 27.01 -33.51 -32.64
CA LYS A 180 25.74 -32.78 -32.63
C LYS A 180 25.12 -32.72 -31.24
N ASN A 181 25.14 -33.84 -30.51
CA ASN A 181 24.62 -33.89 -29.14
C ASN A 181 25.43 -32.98 -28.21
N TYR A 182 26.76 -33.10 -28.23
CA TYR A 182 27.65 -32.25 -27.43
C TYR A 182 27.44 -30.76 -27.73
N ASN A 183 27.41 -30.35 -29.00
CA ASN A 183 27.20 -28.95 -29.39
C ASN A 183 25.87 -28.42 -28.87
N LYS A 184 24.79 -29.20 -29.00
CA LYS A 184 23.46 -28.82 -28.52
C LYS A 184 23.44 -28.62 -27.00
N THR A 185 24.08 -29.51 -26.25
CA THR A 185 24.15 -29.40 -24.79
C THR A 185 25.05 -28.24 -24.38
N GLN A 186 26.15 -27.99 -25.09
CA GLN A 186 27.03 -26.84 -24.88
C GLN A 186 26.29 -25.51 -25.13
N GLU A 187 25.56 -25.39 -26.24
CA GLU A 187 24.72 -24.21 -26.53
C GLU A 187 23.71 -23.95 -25.41
N HIS A 188 23.11 -25.01 -24.88
CA HIS A 188 22.18 -24.89 -23.77
C HIS A 188 22.86 -24.42 -22.48
N LEU A 189 24.04 -24.95 -22.17
CA LEU A 189 24.82 -24.50 -21.02
C LEU A 189 25.24 -23.03 -21.15
N ASP A 190 25.67 -22.62 -22.34
CA ASP A 190 26.07 -21.24 -22.65
C ASP A 190 24.89 -20.26 -22.51
N PHE A 191 23.69 -20.70 -22.90
CA PHE A 191 22.46 -19.95 -22.67
C PHE A 191 22.18 -19.77 -21.17
N LEU A 192 22.23 -20.85 -20.38
CA LEU A 192 22.01 -20.79 -18.93
C LEU A 192 23.06 -19.92 -18.24
N TYR A 193 24.33 -20.09 -18.57
CA TYR A 193 25.43 -19.26 -18.08
C TYR A 193 25.17 -17.77 -18.32
N SER A 194 24.80 -17.43 -19.56
CA SER A 194 24.54 -16.04 -19.95
C SER A 194 23.34 -15.47 -19.19
N LYS A 195 22.26 -16.24 -19.05
CA LYS A 195 21.06 -15.82 -18.34
C LYS A 195 21.33 -15.58 -16.86
N ILE A 196 22.04 -16.50 -16.19
CA ILE A 196 22.42 -16.34 -14.78
C ILE A 196 23.33 -15.12 -14.62
N ARG A 197 24.34 -14.95 -15.49
CA ARG A 197 25.25 -13.81 -15.44
C ARG A 197 24.54 -12.46 -15.58
N LEU A 198 23.48 -12.39 -16.38
CA LEU A 198 22.65 -11.17 -16.52
C LEU A 198 21.76 -10.90 -15.30
N MET A 199 21.46 -11.93 -14.50
CA MET A 199 20.63 -11.82 -13.30
C MET A 199 21.41 -11.47 -12.04
N LEU A 200 22.71 -11.77 -12.01
CA LEU A 200 23.58 -11.52 -10.86
C LEU A 200 24.28 -10.17 -10.98
N ASN A 201 24.54 -9.51 -9.85
CA ASN A 201 25.28 -8.26 -9.81
C ASN A 201 26.80 -8.54 -9.79
N PRO A 202 27.58 -8.18 -10.82
CA PRO A 202 29.02 -8.46 -10.85
C PRO A 202 29.81 -7.72 -9.76
N GLU A 203 29.30 -6.63 -9.22
CA GLU A 203 29.97 -5.86 -8.15
C GLU A 203 29.91 -6.57 -6.78
N GLU A 204 28.98 -7.50 -6.59
CA GLU A 204 28.89 -8.29 -5.37
C GLU A 204 29.88 -9.46 -5.42
N ALA A 205 30.68 -9.62 -4.36
CA ALA A 205 31.72 -10.66 -4.29
C ALA A 205 31.15 -12.08 -4.39
N GLU A 206 29.98 -12.32 -3.79
CA GLU A 206 29.28 -13.61 -3.87
C GLU A 206 28.84 -13.93 -5.29
N SER A 207 28.26 -12.96 -5.99
CA SER A 207 27.84 -13.08 -7.38
C SER A 207 29.03 -13.33 -8.31
N SER A 208 30.14 -12.62 -8.11
CA SER A 208 31.39 -12.87 -8.83
C SER A 208 31.92 -14.29 -8.60
N SER A 209 31.84 -14.79 -7.37
CA SER A 209 32.27 -16.16 -7.04
C SER A 209 31.40 -17.19 -7.78
N ILE A 210 30.07 -17.04 -7.77
CA ILE A 210 29.14 -17.89 -8.51
C ILE A 210 29.49 -17.92 -10.01
N ILE A 211 29.72 -16.75 -10.63
CA ILE A 211 30.07 -16.64 -12.04
C ILE A 211 31.38 -17.37 -12.36
N ASN A 212 32.38 -17.29 -11.47
CA ASN A 212 33.65 -17.98 -11.65
C ASN A 212 33.48 -19.51 -11.59
N VAL A 213 32.69 -20.04 -10.65
CA VAL A 213 32.41 -21.48 -10.58
C VAL A 213 31.66 -21.96 -11.82
N LEU A 214 30.67 -21.19 -12.29
CA LEU A 214 29.94 -21.49 -13.52
C LEU A 214 30.88 -21.54 -14.74
N PHE A 215 31.86 -20.63 -14.81
CA PHE A 215 32.87 -20.66 -15.86
C PHE A 215 33.75 -21.90 -15.78
N ARG A 216 34.20 -22.31 -14.58
CA ARG A 216 34.96 -23.55 -14.41
C ARG A 216 34.16 -24.76 -14.87
N LEU A 217 32.91 -24.88 -14.44
CA LEU A 217 31.98 -25.94 -14.83
C LEU A 217 31.81 -26.04 -16.36
N ARG A 218 31.72 -24.89 -17.05
CA ARG A 218 31.70 -24.82 -18.52
C ARG A 218 32.98 -25.36 -19.16
N CYS A 219 34.13 -25.18 -18.52
CA CYS A 219 35.43 -25.57 -19.07
C CYS A 219 35.84 -27.03 -18.76
N ARG A 220 35.23 -27.70 -17.78
CA ARG A 220 35.66 -29.05 -17.34
C ARG A 220 35.73 -30.11 -18.43
N GLY A 221 34.85 -30.05 -19.42
CA GLY A 221 34.90 -30.99 -20.55
C GLY A 221 36.19 -30.86 -21.39
N ALA A 222 36.83 -29.69 -21.41
CA ALA A 222 38.08 -29.48 -22.15
C ALA A 222 39.27 -30.20 -21.51
N GLU A 223 39.30 -30.28 -20.18
CA GLU A 223 40.39 -30.90 -19.40
C GLU A 223 40.52 -32.40 -19.66
N LEU A 224 39.45 -33.06 -20.13
CA LEU A 224 39.48 -34.46 -20.57
C LEU A 224 40.41 -34.71 -21.78
N THR A 225 40.82 -33.67 -22.49
CA THR A 225 41.77 -33.79 -23.62
C THR A 225 43.22 -33.63 -23.21
N GLU A 226 43.49 -33.26 -21.95
CA GLU A 226 44.83 -33.07 -21.43
C GLU A 226 45.48 -34.40 -21.00
N GLN A 227 46.78 -34.53 -21.24
CA GLN A 227 47.51 -35.75 -20.90
C GLN A 227 47.54 -35.99 -19.39
N GLY A 228 47.21 -37.21 -18.97
CA GLY A 228 47.22 -37.64 -17.57
C GLY A 228 45.90 -37.46 -16.84
N ASN A 229 44.93 -36.75 -17.42
CA ASN A 229 43.60 -36.63 -16.86
C ASN A 229 42.77 -37.89 -17.14
N THR A 230 42.16 -38.43 -16.09
CA THR A 230 41.22 -39.55 -16.20
C THR A 230 39.79 -39.06 -16.01
N TYR A 231 38.81 -39.74 -16.59
CA TYR A 231 37.40 -39.43 -16.40
C TYR A 231 37.06 -39.28 -14.90
N GLY A 232 37.48 -40.24 -14.08
CA GLY A 232 37.18 -40.23 -12.65
C GLY A 232 37.77 -39.05 -11.88
N ALA A 233 39.00 -38.62 -12.24
CA ALA A 233 39.64 -37.47 -11.61
C ALA A 233 38.89 -36.17 -11.95
N VAL A 234 38.69 -35.89 -13.24
CA VAL A 234 38.04 -34.66 -13.69
C VAL A 234 36.56 -34.62 -13.29
N TYR A 235 35.88 -35.78 -13.29
CA TYR A 235 34.51 -35.87 -12.80
C TYR A 235 34.41 -35.59 -11.29
N GLY A 236 35.42 -36.01 -10.52
CA GLY A 236 35.53 -35.65 -9.10
C GLY A 236 35.60 -34.14 -8.89
N GLU A 237 36.41 -33.45 -9.70
CA GLU A 237 36.51 -31.98 -9.68
C GLU A 237 35.22 -31.30 -10.13
N LEU A 238 34.59 -31.78 -11.20
CA LEU A 238 33.28 -31.29 -11.66
C LEU A 238 32.24 -31.37 -10.54
N ARG A 239 32.19 -32.50 -9.82
CA ARG A 239 31.27 -32.65 -8.68
C ARG A 239 31.62 -31.69 -7.53
N GLY A 240 32.91 -31.43 -7.33
CA GLY A 240 33.38 -30.39 -6.40
C GLY A 240 32.84 -29.01 -6.78
N ASP A 241 33.00 -28.60 -8.04
CA ASP A 241 32.50 -27.33 -8.56
C ASP A 241 30.96 -27.23 -8.45
N ILE A 242 30.22 -28.32 -8.72
CA ILE A 242 28.76 -28.34 -8.56
C ILE A 242 28.36 -28.10 -7.10
N ASN A 243 29.02 -28.76 -6.14
CA ASN A 243 28.73 -28.57 -4.73
C ASN A 243 29.06 -27.14 -4.28
N GLU A 244 30.21 -26.61 -4.70
CA GLU A 244 30.61 -25.23 -4.42
C GLU A 244 29.60 -24.22 -4.98
N LEU A 245 29.12 -24.45 -6.22
CA LEU A 245 28.10 -23.62 -6.85
C LEU A 245 26.79 -23.62 -6.04
N ILE A 246 26.34 -24.79 -5.57
CA ILE A 246 25.14 -24.92 -4.74
C ILE A 246 25.33 -24.15 -3.43
N ASP A 247 26.46 -24.30 -2.76
CA ASP A 247 26.74 -23.64 -1.49
C ASP A 247 26.79 -22.11 -1.62
N LEU A 248 27.48 -21.60 -2.64
CA LEU A 248 27.54 -20.17 -2.94
C LEU A 248 26.17 -19.60 -3.30
N THR A 249 25.41 -20.33 -4.12
CA THR A 249 24.05 -19.93 -4.50
C THR A 249 23.15 -19.92 -3.27
N HIS A 250 23.22 -20.93 -2.41
CA HIS A 250 22.43 -20.98 -1.18
C HIS A 250 22.73 -19.80 -0.25
N ALA A 251 24.01 -19.44 -0.09
CA ALA A 251 24.41 -18.27 0.68
C ALA A 251 23.84 -16.98 0.09
N CYS A 252 23.96 -16.79 -1.23
CA CYS A 252 23.40 -15.66 -1.96
C CYS A 252 21.87 -15.56 -1.80
N LEU A 253 21.15 -16.67 -2.02
CA LEU A 253 19.69 -16.70 -1.90
C LEU A 253 19.22 -16.47 -0.46
N LYS A 254 19.93 -16.97 0.55
CA LYS A 254 19.61 -16.68 1.97
C LYS A 254 19.77 -15.19 2.28
N LYS A 255 20.83 -14.55 1.79
CA LYS A 255 21.06 -13.11 1.98
C LYS A 255 19.93 -12.29 1.37
N GLU A 256 19.51 -12.64 0.16
CA GLU A 256 18.37 -12.01 -0.51
C GLU A 256 17.04 -12.29 0.18
N TRP A 257 16.83 -13.50 0.69
CA TRP A 257 15.62 -13.81 1.45
C TRP A 257 15.52 -13.01 2.75
N VAL A 258 16.64 -12.77 3.43
CA VAL A 258 16.67 -11.88 4.60
C VAL A 258 16.32 -10.45 4.19
N ARG A 259 16.89 -9.94 3.09
CA ARG A 259 16.57 -8.62 2.51
C ARG A 259 15.06 -8.46 2.22
N VAL A 260 14.46 -9.48 1.61
CA VAL A 260 12.99 -9.54 1.36
C VAL A 260 12.20 -9.43 2.66
N LYS A 261 12.61 -10.17 3.70
CA LYS A 261 11.93 -10.14 5.01
C LYS A 261 12.08 -8.83 5.76
N SER A 262 13.22 -8.16 5.61
CA SER A 262 13.46 -6.85 6.25
C SER A 262 12.84 -5.69 5.48
N GLY A 263 12.33 -5.91 4.26
CA GLY A 263 11.78 -4.84 3.41
C GLY A 263 12.86 -3.88 2.90
N THR A 264 14.10 -4.35 2.77
CA THR A 264 15.29 -3.57 2.34
C THR A 264 15.89 -4.14 1.06
#